data_AF-A3N314-F1
#
_entry.id   AF-A3N314-F1
#
_cell.length_a   1.000
_cell.length_b   1.000
_cell.length_c   1.000
_cell.angle_alpha   90.00
_cell.angle_beta   90.00
_cell.angle_gamma   90.00
#
_symmetry.space_group_name_H-M   'P 1'
#
loop_
_entity.id
_entity.type
_entity.pdbx_description
1 polymer ?
#
loop_
_entity_poly.entity_id
_entity_poly.type
_entity_poly.pdbx_seq_one_letter_code
_entity_poly.pdbx_strand_id
1 'polypeptide(L)'
;MATEIKKKTPEQVEEKGVKSKGVNSVLWCLAILLLAVAAIGNAYFASSFSLVVRVLLLVVLVVGAVVLAAMTNQGQTAIGFIKEARTELRKIIWPTRPEATQTTLIVLAMCVVVSLVLWGIDSIIVTLVTFLTNLRF
;
A
#
# COMPACT_ATOMS: atom_id res chain seq x y z
N MET A 1 24.03 -0.61 46.69
CA MET A 1 22.58 -0.83 46.54
C MET A 1 22.28 -0.76 45.05
N ALA A 2 22.57 -1.87 44.37
CA ALA A 2 22.55 -2.00 42.93
C ALA A 2 21.17 -2.47 42.51
N THR A 3 20.35 -1.56 41.99
CA THR A 3 19.19 -1.94 41.19
C THR A 3 19.64 -2.16 39.77
N GLU A 4 20.03 -3.41 39.53
CA GLU A 4 20.15 -4.06 38.24
C GLU A 4 18.92 -3.76 37.37
N ILE A 5 18.97 -2.69 36.58
CA ILE A 5 18.18 -2.64 35.35
C ILE A 5 18.91 -3.56 34.39
N LYS A 6 18.60 -4.84 34.52
CA LYS A 6 18.73 -5.85 33.47
C LYS A 6 17.95 -5.33 32.27
N LYS A 7 18.59 -4.48 31.49
CA LYS A 7 18.25 -4.20 30.10
C LYS A 7 18.20 -5.59 29.48
N LYS A 8 16.98 -6.08 29.29
CA LYS A 8 16.69 -7.18 28.39
C LYS A 8 17.09 -6.66 27.02
N THR A 9 18.41 -6.69 26.75
CA THR A 9 18.97 -6.74 25.42
C THR A 9 18.07 -7.72 24.70
N PRO A 10 17.28 -7.28 23.71
CA PRO A 10 16.48 -8.23 22.96
C PRO A 10 17.48 -9.27 22.49
N GLU A 11 17.31 -10.48 22.99
CA GLU A 11 18.03 -11.65 22.57
C GLU A 11 18.13 -11.58 21.06
N GLN A 12 19.37 -11.51 20.57
CA GLN A 12 19.77 -12.33 19.45
C GLN A 12 18.78 -12.21 18.28
N VAL A 13 18.81 -11.08 17.58
CA VAL A 13 18.37 -11.11 16.18
C VAL A 13 19.39 -11.99 15.48
N GLU A 14 19.07 -13.28 15.46
CA GLU A 14 19.71 -14.36 14.72
C GLU A 14 20.25 -13.76 13.41
N GLU A 15 21.57 -13.65 13.26
CA GLU A 15 22.18 -13.52 11.94
C GLU A 15 21.83 -14.81 11.20
N LYS A 16 20.66 -14.84 10.57
CA LYS A 16 20.38 -15.82 9.53
C LYS A 16 21.34 -15.48 8.40
N GLY A 17 22.51 -16.12 8.43
CA GLY A 17 23.56 -15.96 7.44
C GLY A 17 22.97 -15.95 6.04
N VAL A 18 23.39 -14.96 5.25
CA VAL A 18 22.90 -14.72 3.89
C VAL A 18 22.82 -16.05 3.14
N LYS A 19 21.60 -16.46 2.79
CA LYS A 19 21.36 -17.72 2.08
C LYS A 19 22.16 -17.69 0.78
N SER A 20 22.83 -18.80 0.44
CA SER A 20 23.63 -18.86 -0.79
C SER A 20 22.78 -18.52 -2.02
N LYS A 21 23.40 -17.90 -3.04
CA LYS A 21 22.71 -17.47 -4.27
C LYS A 21 21.84 -18.59 -4.85
N GLY A 22 22.34 -19.82 -4.86
CA GLY A 22 21.61 -21.00 -5.36
C GLY A 22 20.31 -21.26 -4.59
N VAL A 23 20.36 -21.27 -3.25
CA VAL A 23 19.17 -21.54 -2.44
C VAL A 23 18.16 -20.40 -2.51
N ASN A 24 18.63 -19.14 -2.62
CA ASN A 24 17.75 -18.00 -2.83
C ASN A 24 17.02 -18.06 -4.19
N SER A 25 17.72 -18.41 -5.27
CA SER A 25 17.10 -18.59 -6.59
C SER A 25 16.08 -19.72 -6.59
N VAL A 26 16.36 -20.84 -5.90
CA VAL A 26 15.40 -21.95 -5.76
C VAL A 26 14.13 -21.51 -5.02
N LEU A 27 14.26 -20.75 -3.92
CA LEU A 27 13.10 -20.23 -3.20
C LEU A 27 12.23 -19.31 -4.08
N TRP A 28 12.85 -18.46 -4.89
CA TRP A 28 12.14 -17.60 -5.84
C TRP A 28 11.43 -18.41 -6.93
N CYS A 29 12.10 -19.40 -7.52
CA CYS A 29 11.48 -20.31 -8.48
C CYS A 29 10.29 -21.05 -7.87
N LEU A 30 10.42 -21.53 -6.63
CA LEU A 30 9.35 -22.24 -5.93
C LEU A 30 8.15 -21.31 -5.64
N ALA A 31 8.39 -20.08 -5.21
CA ALA A 31 7.33 -19.10 -4.97
C ALA A 31 6.58 -18.73 -6.27
N ILE A 32 7.31 -18.49 -7.37
CA ILE A 32 6.72 -18.21 -8.68
C ILE A 32 5.92 -19.40 -9.21
N LEU A 33 6.46 -20.62 -9.06
CA LEU A 33 5.76 -21.84 -9.42
C LEU A 33 4.44 -21.98 -8.66
N LEU A 34 4.45 -21.72 -7.35
CA LEU A 34 3.26 -21.80 -6.52
C LEU A 34 2.18 -20.77 -6.94
N LEU A 35 2.59 -19.55 -7.30
CA LEU A 35 1.68 -18.53 -7.84
C LEU A 35 1.13 -18.89 -9.22
N ALA A 36 1.96 -19.48 -10.10
CA ALA A 36 1.51 -19.98 -11.39
C ALA A 36 0.46 -21.08 -11.20
N VAL A 37 0.70 -22.02 -10.28
CA VAL A 37 -0.28 -23.07 -9.91
C VAL A 37 -1.57 -22.45 -9.37
N ALA A 38 -1.49 -21.41 -8.54
CA ALA A 38 -2.68 -20.72 -8.04
C ALA A 38 -3.48 -20.05 -9.17
N ALA A 39 -2.81 -19.36 -10.09
CA ALA A 39 -3.45 -18.66 -11.21
C ALA A 39 -4.09 -19.64 -12.22
N ILE A 40 -3.34 -20.67 -12.61
CA ILE A 40 -3.82 -21.72 -13.51
C ILE A 40 -4.94 -22.51 -12.84
N GLY A 41 -4.76 -22.87 -11.57
CA GLY A 41 -5.79 -23.54 -10.76
C GLY A 41 -7.07 -22.73 -10.72
N ASN A 42 -7.00 -21.41 -10.49
CA ASN A 42 -8.18 -20.55 -10.55
C ASN A 42 -8.86 -20.59 -11.93
N ALA A 43 -8.10 -20.44 -13.02
CA ALA A 43 -8.63 -20.38 -14.38
C ALA A 43 -9.31 -21.68 -14.80
N TYR A 44 -8.72 -22.84 -14.50
CA TYR A 44 -9.30 -24.15 -14.84
C TYR A 44 -10.47 -24.52 -13.94
N PHE A 45 -10.37 -24.25 -12.64
CA PHE A 45 -11.42 -24.62 -11.71
C PHE A 45 -12.58 -23.61 -11.71
N ALA A 46 -12.50 -22.51 -12.49
CA ALA A 46 -13.47 -21.41 -12.62
C ALA A 46 -14.87 -21.79 -13.14
N SER A 47 -15.02 -22.95 -13.78
CA SER A 47 -16.33 -23.43 -14.27
C SER A 47 -16.99 -24.50 -13.38
N SER A 48 -16.24 -25.23 -12.56
CA SER A 48 -16.73 -26.49 -11.94
C SER A 48 -17.04 -26.47 -10.43
N PHE A 49 -16.76 -25.39 -9.69
CA PHE A 49 -16.81 -25.36 -8.21
C PHE A 49 -17.53 -24.13 -7.65
N SER A 50 -18.03 -24.24 -6.41
CA SER A 50 -18.63 -23.11 -5.68
C SER A 50 -17.58 -22.04 -5.34
N LEU A 51 -18.01 -20.77 -5.31
CA LEU A 51 -17.15 -19.60 -5.11
C LEU A 51 -16.29 -19.69 -3.84
N VAL A 52 -16.87 -20.18 -2.74
CA VAL A 52 -16.23 -20.24 -1.43
C VAL A 52 -14.98 -21.15 -1.43
N VAL A 53 -15.09 -22.34 -2.04
CA VAL A 53 -13.99 -23.32 -2.05
C VAL A 53 -12.79 -22.77 -2.84
N ARG A 54 -13.05 -22.08 -3.95
CA ARG A 54 -12.00 -21.47 -4.77
C ARG A 54 -11.26 -20.38 -4.03
N VAL A 55 -11.99 -19.46 -3.41
CA VAL A 55 -11.38 -18.34 -2.68
C VAL A 55 -10.51 -18.86 -1.54
N LEU A 56 -10.99 -19.86 -0.78
CA LEU A 56 -10.20 -20.46 0.30
C LEU A 56 -8.92 -21.13 -0.24
N LEU A 57 -9.01 -21.93 -1.29
CA LEU A 57 -7.85 -22.61 -1.88
C LEU A 57 -6.82 -21.59 -2.41
N LEU A 58 -7.28 -20.54 -3.08
CA LEU A 58 -6.41 -19.48 -3.57
C LEU A 58 -5.73 -18.71 -2.45
N VAL A 59 -6.46 -18.39 -1.38
CA VAL A 59 -5.87 -17.72 -0.22
C VAL A 59 -4.77 -18.59 0.38
N VAL A 60 -4.99 -19.90 0.54
CA VAL A 60 -3.97 -20.82 1.07
C VAL A 60 -2.72 -20.85 0.18
N LEU A 61 -2.89 -20.96 -1.15
CA LEU A 61 -1.76 -20.96 -2.08
C LEU A 61 -1.02 -19.62 -2.07
N VAL A 62 -1.73 -18.49 -2.12
CA VAL A 62 -1.11 -17.16 -2.11
C VAL A 62 -0.37 -16.93 -0.80
N VAL A 63 -0.96 -17.30 0.35
CA VAL A 63 -0.29 -17.22 1.65
C VAL A 63 0.98 -18.09 1.66
N GLY A 64 0.92 -19.30 1.12
CA GLY A 64 2.10 -20.16 0.97
C GLY A 64 3.20 -19.50 0.13
N ALA A 65 2.85 -18.88 -1.00
CA ALA A 65 3.81 -18.17 -1.85
C ALA A 65 4.44 -16.98 -1.12
N VAL A 66 3.64 -16.22 -0.39
CA VAL A 66 4.10 -15.07 0.41
C VAL A 66 5.05 -15.53 1.52
N VAL A 67 4.76 -16.65 2.19
CA VAL A 67 5.66 -17.21 3.21
C VAL A 67 6.99 -17.63 2.60
N LEU A 68 6.98 -18.31 1.44
CA LEU A 68 8.20 -18.69 0.72
C LEU A 68 9.00 -17.46 0.28
N ALA A 69 8.33 -16.43 -0.24
CA ALA A 69 8.95 -15.16 -0.61
C ALA A 69 9.53 -14.42 0.60
N ALA A 70 8.84 -14.43 1.75
CA ALA A 70 9.33 -13.85 3.01
C ALA A 70 10.57 -14.58 3.56
N MET A 71 10.72 -15.87 3.29
CA MET A 71 11.90 -16.66 3.64
C MET A 71 13.11 -16.44 2.70
N THR A 72 12.95 -15.70 1.60
CA THR A 72 14.08 -15.30 0.73
C THR A 72 14.96 -14.27 1.39
N ASN A 73 16.19 -14.09 0.88
CA ASN A 73 17.12 -13.08 1.41
C ASN A 73 16.52 -11.66 1.29
N GLN A 74 15.87 -11.36 0.16
CA GLN A 74 15.18 -10.09 -0.08
C GLN A 74 13.95 -9.93 0.82
N GLY A 75 13.22 -11.02 1.10
CA GLY A 75 12.10 -11.04 2.03
C GLY A 75 12.51 -10.70 3.46
N GLN A 76 13.61 -11.29 3.95
CA GLN A 76 14.14 -11.01 5.28
C GLN A 76 14.64 -9.57 5.40
N THR A 77 15.32 -9.04 4.38
CA THR A 77 15.73 -7.63 4.38
C THR A 77 14.51 -6.70 4.41
N ALA A 78 13.46 -6.99 3.63
CA ALA A 78 12.24 -6.20 3.61
C ALA A 78 11.53 -6.20 4.99
N ILE A 79 11.51 -7.35 5.67
CA ILE A 79 10.98 -7.45 7.05
C ILE A 79 11.81 -6.61 8.02
N GLY A 80 13.14 -6.60 7.88
CA GLY A 80 14.05 -5.72 8.61
C GLY A 80 13.72 -4.25 8.38
N PHE A 81 13.62 -3.82 7.12
CA PHE A 81 13.23 -2.46 6.74
C PHE A 81 11.87 -2.04 7.31
N ILE A 82 10.87 -2.94 7.35
CA ILE A 82 9.57 -2.62 7.95
C ILE A 82 9.70 -2.36 9.45
N LYS A 83 10.55 -3.11 10.17
CA LYS A 83 10.79 -2.90 11.60
C LYS A 83 11.49 -1.55 11.85
N GLU A 84 12.46 -1.20 11.02
CA GLU A 84 13.15 0.09 11.05
C GLU A 84 12.19 1.23 10.71
N ALA A 85 11.41 1.11 9.63
CA ALA A 85 10.40 2.07 9.22
C ALA A 85 9.37 2.34 10.33
N ARG A 86 8.93 1.31 11.07
CA ARG A 86 8.06 1.50 12.25
C ARG A 86 8.70 2.34 13.35
N THR A 87 10.01 2.29 13.48
CA THR A 87 10.75 3.10 14.46
C THR A 87 10.81 4.56 14.00
N GLU A 88 10.97 4.80 12.70
CA GLU A 88 10.92 6.14 12.10
C GLU A 88 9.50 6.73 12.11
N LEU A 89 8.47 5.91 11.87
CA LEU A 89 7.06 6.34 11.95
C LEU A 89 6.70 6.89 13.34
N ARG A 90 7.37 6.44 14.41
CA ARG A 90 7.18 6.99 15.75
C ARG A 90 7.77 8.39 15.94
N LYS A 91 8.70 8.78 15.08
CA LYS A 91 9.26 10.14 15.06
C LYS A 91 8.35 11.11 14.30
N ILE A 92 7.32 10.62 13.61
CA ILE A 92 6.34 11.47 12.95
C ILE A 92 5.48 12.13 14.02
N ILE A 93 5.65 13.43 14.13
CA ILE A 93 4.78 14.29 14.94
C ILE A 93 3.52 14.48 14.10
N TRP A 94 2.49 13.69 14.39
CA TRP A 94 1.20 13.86 13.73
C TRP A 94 0.59 15.19 14.18
N PRO A 95 0.05 15.98 13.22
CA PRO A 95 -0.50 17.29 13.52
C PRO A 95 -1.61 17.15 14.55
N THR A 96 -1.67 18.10 15.49
CA THR A 96 -2.75 18.13 16.47
C THR A 96 -4.08 18.41 15.76
N ARG A 97 -5.22 17.97 16.33
CA ARG A 97 -6.55 18.20 15.72
C ARG A 97 -6.76 19.66 15.30
N PRO A 98 -6.38 20.66 16.11
CA PRO A 98 -6.51 22.08 15.73
C PRO A 98 -5.68 22.46 14.50
N GLU A 99 -4.41 22.04 14.42
CA GLU A 99 -3.50 22.35 13.29
C GLU A 99 -4.01 21.73 11.98
N ALA A 100 -4.51 20.49 12.05
CA ALA A 100 -5.12 19.81 10.91
C ALA A 100 -6.41 20.52 10.45
N THR A 101 -7.25 20.98 11.38
CA THR A 101 -8.45 21.74 11.01
C THR A 101 -8.14 23.11 10.43
N GLN A 102 -7.11 23.79 10.93
CA GLN A 102 -6.71 25.10 10.40
C GLN A 102 -6.19 25.00 8.97
N THR A 103 -5.30 24.03 8.70
CA THR A 103 -4.77 23.83 7.35
C THR A 103 -5.85 23.38 6.38
N THR A 104 -6.77 22.49 6.78
CA THR A 104 -7.89 22.09 5.92
C THR A 104 -8.87 23.23 5.64
N LEU A 105 -9.17 24.10 6.62
CA LEU A 105 -9.99 25.29 6.40
C LEU A 105 -9.33 26.28 5.43
N ILE A 106 -8.01 26.48 5.51
CA ILE A 106 -7.26 27.31 4.57
C ILE A 106 -7.38 26.75 3.14
N VAL A 107 -7.16 25.44 2.97
CA VAL A 107 -7.30 24.77 1.67
C VAL A 107 -8.73 24.86 1.16
N LEU A 108 -9.73 24.65 2.01
CA LEU A 108 -11.14 24.75 1.66
C LEU A 108 -11.48 26.17 1.16
N ALA A 109 -11.03 27.20 1.87
CA ALA A 109 -11.23 28.59 1.47
C ALA A 109 -10.60 28.87 0.09
N MET A 110 -9.37 28.39 -0.15
CA MET A 110 -8.72 28.50 -1.46
C MET A 110 -9.53 27.79 -2.55
N CYS A 111 -10.01 26.56 -2.30
CA CYS A 111 -10.84 25.83 -3.25
C CYS A 111 -12.14 26.57 -3.58
N VAL A 112 -12.80 27.18 -2.60
CA VAL A 112 -14.03 27.99 -2.80
C VAL A 112 -13.74 29.23 -3.66
N VAL A 113 -12.62 29.91 -3.42
CA VAL A 113 -12.23 31.07 -4.24
C VAL A 113 -12.00 30.64 -5.69
N VAL A 114 -11.22 29.59 -5.92
CA VAL A 114 -10.93 29.10 -7.27
C VAL A 114 -12.19 28.61 -7.97
N SER A 115 -13.07 27.87 -7.27
CA SER A 115 -14.32 27.38 -7.87
C SER A 115 -15.26 28.52 -8.24
N LEU A 116 -15.35 29.57 -7.41
CA LEU A 116 -16.15 30.76 -7.71
C LEU A 116 -15.61 31.53 -8.92
N VAL A 117 -14.29 31.69 -9.02
CA VAL A 117 -13.64 32.36 -10.15
C VAL A 117 -13.89 31.61 -11.46
N LEU A 118 -13.67 30.28 -11.46
CA LEU A 118 -13.95 29.46 -12.63
C LEU A 118 -15.43 29.57 -13.01
N TRP A 119 -16.34 29.32 -12.06
CA TRP A 119 -17.78 29.42 -12.29
C TRP A 119 -18.20 30.77 -12.89
N GLY A 120 -17.62 31.88 -12.42
CA GLY A 120 -17.88 33.21 -12.95
C GLY A 120 -17.43 33.36 -14.41
N ILE A 121 -16.22 32.91 -14.73
CA ILE A 121 -15.66 32.97 -16.09
C ILE A 121 -16.47 32.08 -17.03
N ASP A 122 -16.75 30.83 -16.64
CA ASP A 122 -17.57 29.89 -17.41
C ASP A 122 -18.96 30.46 -17.69
N SER A 123 -19.61 31.09 -16.70
CA SER A 123 -20.92 31.72 -16.85
C SER A 123 -20.91 32.89 -17.85
N ILE A 124 -19.86 33.71 -17.83
CA ILE A 124 -19.69 34.83 -18.76
C ILE A 124 -19.48 34.31 -20.18
N ILE A 125 -18.61 33.29 -20.36
CA ILE A 125 -18.35 32.69 -21.67
C ILE A 125 -19.64 32.11 -22.26
N VAL A 126 -20.40 31.34 -21.48
CA VAL A 126 -21.68 30.76 -21.92
C VAL A 126 -22.65 31.86 -22.35
N THR A 127 -22.80 32.91 -21.54
CA THR A 127 -23.71 34.02 -21.85
C THR A 127 -23.32 34.73 -23.15
N LEU A 128 -22.02 35.01 -23.36
CA LEU A 128 -21.52 35.63 -24.58
C LEU A 128 -21.72 34.75 -25.81
N VAL A 129 -21.44 33.45 -25.70
CA VAL A 129 -21.65 32.50 -26.81
C VAL A 129 -23.12 32.39 -27.17
N THR A 130 -24.01 32.29 -26.18
CA THR A 130 -25.47 32.26 -26.41
C THR A 130 -25.95 33.56 -27.03
N PHE A 131 -25.47 34.72 -26.57
CA PHE A 131 -25.84 36.03 -27.13
C PHE A 131 -25.42 36.16 -28.61
N LEU A 132 -24.17 35.80 -28.94
CA LEU A 132 -23.66 35.83 -30.32
C LEU A 132 -24.40 34.84 -31.22
N THR A 133 -24.76 33.66 -30.70
CA THR A 133 -25.52 32.65 -31.45
C THR A 133 -26.95 33.11 -31.70
N ASN A 134 -27.58 33.75 -30.71
CA ASN A 134 -28.94 34.29 -30.83
C ASN A 134 -29.02 35.44 -31.83
N LEU A 135 -27.97 36.25 -31.96
CA LEU A 135 -27.89 37.37 -32.93
C LEU A 135 -27.75 36.93 -34.40
N ARG A 136 -27.40 35.66 -34.64
CA ARG A 136 -27.20 35.09 -35.99
C ARG A 136 -28.51 34.56 -36.61
N PHE A 137 -29.60 34.51 -35.86
CA PHE A 137 -30.96 34.21 -36.31
C PHE A 137 -31.86 35.44 -36.15
#